data_AF-A0A2G6G176-F1
#
_entry.id   AF-A0A2G6G176-F1
#
_cell.length_a   1.000
_cell.length_b   1.000
_cell.length_c   1.000
_cell.angle_alpha   90.00
_cell.angle_beta   90.00
_cell.angle_gamma   90.00
#
_symmetry.space_group_name_H-M   'P 1'
#
loop_
_entity.id
_entity.type
_entity.pdbx_description
1 polymer ?
#
loop_
_entity_poly.entity_id
_entity_poly.type
_entity_poly.pdbx_seq_one_letter_code
_entity_poly.pdbx_strand_id
1 'polypeptide(L)'
;LEVVQDDDAKRCLHCDGVCENCVDVCPNRANIALHIEGLTQPEILHFDDFCNECGNCTMFCPYDGAPYLEKTTYFSGREHFENSSNPGFCLVGDGVLYRQGDVVEQCRVEDLEGALRSIVEYVIDDYSFIIPKEGE
;
A
#
# COMPACT_ATOMS: atom_id res chain seq x y z
N LEU A 1 -35.59 -36.91 5.13
CA LEU A 1 -35.28 -35.53 4.69
C LEU A 1 -33.88 -35.59 4.12
N GLU A 2 -33.80 -35.70 2.80
CA GLU A 2 -32.51 -35.64 2.11
C GLU A 2 -31.97 -34.22 2.28
N VAL A 3 -30.77 -34.13 2.85
CA VAL A 3 -30.02 -32.88 2.90
C VAL A 3 -29.57 -32.63 1.46
N VAL A 4 -30.26 -31.73 0.78
CA VAL A 4 -29.77 -31.16 -0.48
C VAL A 4 -28.47 -30.48 -0.11
N GLN A 5 -27.34 -31.05 -0.53
CA GLN A 5 -26.06 -30.36 -0.41
C GLN A 5 -26.15 -29.13 -1.29
N ASP A 6 -26.21 -27.98 -0.64
CA ASP A 6 -26.26 -26.69 -1.30
C ASP A 6 -24.91 -26.46 -2.01
N ASP A 7 -24.92 -26.50 -3.34
CA ASP A 7 -23.79 -26.15 -4.19
C ASP A 7 -23.44 -24.63 -4.07
N ASP A 8 -24.17 -23.86 -3.25
CA ASP A 8 -23.81 -22.46 -2.92
C ASP A 8 -22.44 -22.34 -2.23
N ALA A 9 -21.89 -23.40 -1.63
CA ALA A 9 -20.50 -23.40 -1.17
C ALA A 9 -19.48 -23.23 -2.33
N LYS A 10 -19.84 -23.60 -3.56
CA LYS A 10 -19.04 -23.32 -4.78
C LYS A 10 -19.32 -21.93 -5.37
N ARG A 11 -20.33 -21.22 -4.86
CA ARG A 11 -20.61 -19.80 -5.13
C ARG A 11 -19.98 -18.86 -4.10
N CYS A 12 -19.37 -19.39 -3.04
CA CYS A 12 -18.51 -18.60 -2.16
C CYS A 12 -17.31 -18.09 -2.95
N LEU A 13 -17.38 -16.82 -3.37
CA LEU A 13 -16.21 -16.05 -3.74
C LEU A 13 -15.29 -15.99 -2.51
N HIS A 14 -14.08 -16.50 -2.70
CA HIS A 14 -12.90 -16.23 -1.87
C HIS A 14 -12.64 -17.18 -0.68
N CYS A 15 -11.79 -18.17 -0.91
CA CYS A 15 -11.06 -18.86 0.18
C CYS A 15 -9.54 -18.88 -0.06
N ASP A 16 -9.02 -18.56 -1.25
CA ASP A 16 -7.56 -18.53 -1.53
C ASP A 16 -7.17 -17.45 -2.58
N GLY A 17 -7.95 -16.38 -2.71
CA GLY A 17 -7.67 -15.30 -3.67
C GLY A 17 -6.72 -14.24 -3.08
N VAL A 18 -6.08 -13.46 -3.95
CA VAL A 18 -5.37 -12.25 -3.54
C VAL A 18 -6.39 -11.25 -2.98
N CYS A 19 -6.18 -10.74 -1.76
CA CYS A 19 -7.06 -9.76 -1.14
C CYS A 19 -6.64 -8.33 -1.47
N GLU A 20 -7.50 -7.61 -2.20
CA GLU A 20 -7.30 -6.21 -2.60
C GLU A 20 -8.50 -5.33 -2.20
N ASN A 21 -9.36 -5.79 -1.28
CA ASN A 21 -10.60 -5.09 -0.91
C ASN A 21 -10.37 -3.62 -0.53
N CYS A 22 -9.25 -3.31 0.14
CA CYS A 22 -8.91 -1.93 0.51
C CYS A 22 -8.69 -1.00 -0.69
N VAL A 23 -8.30 -1.55 -1.85
CA VAL A 23 -8.21 -0.85 -3.13
C VAL A 23 -9.62 -0.61 -3.68
N ASP A 24 -10.44 -1.65 -3.73
CA ASP A 24 -11.79 -1.59 -4.31
C ASP A 24 -12.75 -0.65 -3.57
N VAL A 25 -12.68 -0.63 -2.24
CA VAL A 25 -13.61 0.14 -1.40
C VAL A 25 -13.14 1.57 -1.11
N CYS A 26 -11.91 1.93 -1.49
CA CYS A 26 -11.36 3.25 -1.19
C CYS A 26 -11.99 4.31 -2.10
N PRO A 27 -12.80 5.25 -1.55
CA PRO A 27 -13.47 6.25 -2.37
C PRO A 27 -12.49 7.26 -2.98
N ASN A 28 -11.33 7.45 -2.36
CA ASN A 28 -10.30 8.39 -2.81
C ASN A 28 -9.20 7.71 -3.64
N ARG A 29 -9.27 6.39 -3.87
CA ARG A 29 -8.21 5.59 -4.50
C ARG A 29 -6.83 5.77 -3.83
N ALA A 30 -6.83 5.92 -2.51
CA ALA A 30 -5.61 6.07 -1.72
C ALA A 30 -4.87 4.74 -1.52
N ASN A 31 -5.50 3.59 -1.71
CA ASN A 31 -4.81 2.29 -1.75
C ASN A 31 -4.75 1.81 -3.20
N ILE A 32 -3.61 1.28 -3.61
CA ILE A 32 -3.42 0.61 -4.90
C ILE A 32 -2.76 -0.76 -4.71
N ALA A 33 -3.01 -1.67 -5.64
CA ALA A 33 -2.26 -2.92 -5.76
C ALA A 33 -1.07 -2.72 -6.71
N LEU A 34 0.12 -3.05 -6.24
CA LEU A 34 1.37 -3.07 -7.00
C LEU A 34 1.64 -4.49 -7.47
N HIS A 35 1.55 -4.69 -8.79
CA HIS A 35 1.85 -5.97 -9.42
C HIS A 35 3.31 -5.98 -9.86
N ILE A 36 4.20 -6.29 -8.93
CA ILE A 36 5.65 -6.27 -9.15
C ILE A 36 6.10 -7.62 -9.74
N GLU A 37 6.85 -7.58 -10.84
CA GLU A 37 7.41 -8.80 -11.44
C GLU A 37 8.32 -9.53 -10.45
N GLY A 38 8.10 -10.84 -10.30
CA GLY A 38 8.87 -11.68 -9.37
C GLY A 38 8.28 -11.82 -7.96
N LEU A 39 7.27 -11.01 -7.59
CA LEU A 39 6.49 -11.25 -6.38
C LEU A 39 5.31 -12.18 -6.65
N THR A 40 5.03 -13.09 -5.72
CA THR A 40 3.93 -14.06 -5.85
C THR A 40 2.56 -13.47 -5.51
N GLN A 41 2.56 -12.34 -4.80
CA GLN A 41 1.35 -11.61 -4.42
C GLN A 41 1.57 -10.12 -4.67
N PRO A 42 0.52 -9.38 -5.05
CA PRO A 42 0.55 -7.92 -5.12
C PRO A 42 0.81 -7.29 -3.75
N GLU A 43 1.58 -6.22 -3.74
CA GLU A 43 1.78 -5.39 -2.56
C GLU A 43 0.75 -4.26 -2.54
N ILE A 44 0.23 -3.91 -1.36
CA ILE A 44 -0.66 -2.74 -1.25
C ILE A 44 0.15 -1.53 -0.85
N LEU A 45 0.12 -0.49 -1.69
CA LEU A 45 0.67 0.81 -1.38
C LEU A 45 -0.46 1.78 -1.03
N HIS A 46 -0.30 2.47 0.09
CA HIS A 46 -1.17 3.53 0.56
C HIS A 46 -0.55 4.90 0.24
N PHE A 47 -1.34 5.86 -0.26
CA PHE A 47 -0.93 7.24 -0.50
C PHE A 47 -1.53 8.13 0.59
N ASP A 48 -0.67 8.67 1.45
CA ASP A 48 -1.09 9.48 2.61
C ASP A 48 -1.94 10.68 2.17
N ASP A 49 -1.44 11.46 1.22
CA ASP A 49 -2.06 12.68 0.71
C ASP A 49 -3.47 12.49 0.12
N PHE A 50 -3.80 11.27 -0.31
CA PHE A 50 -5.11 10.98 -0.92
C PHE A 50 -6.10 10.46 0.11
N CYS A 51 -5.61 9.98 1.26
CA CYS A 51 -6.44 9.46 2.32
C CYS A 51 -7.07 10.60 3.12
N ASN A 52 -8.36 10.46 3.41
CA ASN A 52 -9.09 11.36 4.33
C ASN A 52 -9.52 10.63 5.62
N GLU A 53 -8.91 9.48 5.89
CA GLU A 53 -9.19 8.63 7.04
C GLU A 53 -10.68 8.24 7.20
N CYS A 54 -11.41 8.08 6.08
CA CYS A 54 -12.82 7.68 6.12
C CYS A 54 -13.09 6.29 6.70
N GLY A 55 -12.07 5.44 6.83
CA GLY A 55 -12.17 4.12 7.47
C GLY A 55 -12.83 3.02 6.61
N ASN A 56 -13.19 3.29 5.35
CA ASN A 56 -13.78 2.27 4.48
C ASN A 56 -12.88 1.02 4.35
N CYS A 57 -11.57 1.23 4.17
CA CYS A 57 -10.63 0.11 4.02
C CYS A 57 -10.58 -0.78 5.27
N THR A 58 -10.77 -0.21 6.47
CA THR A 58 -10.88 -0.96 7.73
C THR A 58 -12.22 -1.70 7.82
N MET A 59 -13.33 -1.00 7.56
CA MET A 59 -14.68 -1.57 7.69
C MET A 59 -14.90 -2.78 6.78
N PHE A 60 -14.28 -2.80 5.60
CA PHE A 60 -14.38 -3.89 4.64
C PHE A 60 -13.18 -4.85 4.66
N CYS A 61 -12.26 -4.68 5.61
CA CYS A 61 -11.12 -5.58 5.76
C CYS A 61 -11.60 -6.94 6.28
N PRO A 62 -11.42 -8.05 5.54
CA PRO A 62 -11.84 -9.36 5.99
C PRO A 62 -10.93 -9.92 7.12
N TYR A 63 -9.80 -9.26 7.36
CA TYR A 63 -8.78 -9.67 8.33
C TYR A 63 -8.73 -8.79 9.58
N ASP A 64 -9.74 -7.94 9.81
CA ASP A 64 -9.80 -7.02 10.98
C ASP A 64 -8.58 -6.07 11.08
N GLY A 65 -7.96 -5.75 9.94
CA GLY A 65 -6.85 -4.81 9.85
C GLY A 65 -7.28 -3.39 9.51
N ALA A 66 -6.37 -2.42 9.68
CA ALA A 66 -6.54 -1.03 9.28
C ALA A 66 -5.56 -0.66 8.15
N PRO A 67 -5.88 -0.94 6.86
CA PRO A 67 -4.92 -0.82 5.76
C PRO A 67 -4.27 0.56 5.63
N TYR A 68 -5.02 1.65 5.85
CA TYR A 68 -4.50 3.02 5.77
C TYR A 68 -3.47 3.38 6.86
N LEU A 69 -3.33 2.56 7.91
CA LEU A 69 -2.34 2.71 8.97
C LEU A 69 -1.21 1.68 8.87
N GLU A 70 -1.53 0.48 8.40
CA GLU A 70 -0.66 -0.69 8.51
C GLU A 70 0.12 -1.00 7.23
N LYS A 71 -0.41 -0.63 6.06
CA LYS A 71 0.26 -0.89 4.78
C LYS A 71 1.38 0.12 4.52
N THR A 72 2.34 -0.28 3.69
CA THR A 72 3.42 0.63 3.25
C THR A 72 2.79 1.89 2.67
N THR A 73 3.21 3.03 3.20
CA THR A 73 2.67 4.33 2.85
C THR A 73 3.69 5.14 2.05
N TYR A 74 3.30 5.64 0.88
CA TYR A 74 4.01 6.72 0.21
C TYR A 74 3.57 8.05 0.81
N PHE A 75 4.55 8.88 1.16
CA PHE A 75 4.33 10.26 1.58
C PHE A 75 4.92 11.19 0.52
N SER A 76 4.20 12.26 0.19
CA SER A 76 4.63 13.25 -0.80
C SER A 76 5.89 14.02 -0.40
N GLY A 77 6.21 14.05 0.89
CA GLY A 77 7.43 14.68 1.38
C GLY A 77 7.79 14.31 2.80
N ARG A 78 8.91 14.88 3.26
CA ARG A 78 9.44 14.69 4.61
C ARG A 78 8.44 15.09 5.70
N GLU A 79 7.74 16.21 5.53
CA GLU A 79 6.79 16.71 6.53
C GLU A 79 5.65 15.70 6.79
N HIS A 80 5.03 15.19 5.73
CA HIS A 80 4.01 14.14 5.82
C HIS A 80 4.54 12.86 6.47
N PHE A 81 5.75 12.44 6.07
CA PHE A 81 6.41 11.27 6.66
C PHE A 81 6.66 11.44 8.16
N GLU A 82 7.12 12.61 8.61
CA GLU A 82 7.44 12.91 10.02
C GLU A 82 6.18 13.09 10.89
N ASN A 83 5.07 13.55 10.31
CA ASN A 83 3.78 13.70 10.98
C ASN A 83 2.96 12.39 11.08
N SER A 84 3.48 11.29 10.55
CA SER A 84 2.85 9.97 10.58
C SER A 84 3.75 8.92 11.21
N SER A 85 3.15 7.91 11.83
CA SER A 85 3.86 6.73 12.33
C SER A 85 3.79 5.52 11.39
N ASN A 86 3.09 5.62 10.26
CA ASN A 86 2.91 4.49 9.35
C ASN A 86 4.26 4.00 8.79
N PRO A 87 4.41 2.69 8.52
CA PRO A 87 5.53 2.21 7.73
C PRO A 87 5.44 2.78 6.32
N GLY A 88 6.56 3.12 5.69
CA GLY A 88 6.48 3.83 4.42
C GLY A 88 7.76 4.53 4.00
N PHE A 89 7.64 5.39 3.00
CA PHE A 89 8.77 6.15 2.46
C PHE A 89 8.32 7.45 1.80
N CYS A 90 9.26 8.39 1.68
CA CYS A 90 9.17 9.54 0.79
C CYS A 90 10.48 9.71 0.02
N LEU A 91 10.38 10.35 -1.15
CA LEU A 91 11.55 10.73 -1.94
C LEU A 91 12.05 12.09 -1.42
N VAL A 92 13.35 12.18 -1.14
CA VAL A 92 13.98 13.39 -0.59
C VAL A 92 15.29 13.63 -1.34
N GLY A 93 15.31 14.68 -2.16
CA GLY A 93 16.43 14.95 -3.07
C GLY A 93 16.61 13.80 -4.05
N ASP A 94 17.82 13.23 -4.10
CA ASP A 94 18.17 12.06 -4.91
C ASP A 94 18.08 10.73 -4.16
N GLY A 95 17.50 10.74 -2.95
CA GLY A 95 17.40 9.57 -2.09
C GLY A 95 15.98 9.29 -1.60
N VAL A 96 15.91 8.31 -0.70
CA VAL A 96 14.66 7.82 -0.10
C VAL A 96 14.80 7.83 1.41
N LEU A 97 13.84 8.44 2.10
CA LEU A 97 13.67 8.34 3.54
C LEU A 97 12.57 7.31 3.80
N TYR A 98 12.84 6.29 4.63
CA TYR A 98 11.88 5.21 4.86
C TYR A 98 11.77 4.83 6.35
N ARG A 99 10.64 4.21 6.69
CA ARG A 99 10.30 3.65 8.00
C ARG A 99 9.88 2.19 7.86
N GLN A 100 10.57 1.28 8.54
CA GLN A 100 10.21 -0.14 8.65
C GLN A 100 10.40 -0.64 10.08
N GLY A 101 9.29 -0.92 10.77
CA GLY A 101 9.32 -1.19 12.21
C GLY A 101 9.90 0.00 12.97
N ASP A 102 10.91 -0.24 13.80
CA ASP A 102 11.60 0.80 14.58
C ASP A 102 12.72 1.52 13.80
N VAL A 103 13.00 1.10 12.56
CA VAL A 103 14.07 1.67 11.74
C VAL A 103 13.55 2.85 10.94
N VAL A 104 14.25 3.98 11.04
CA VAL A 104 14.07 5.16 10.19
C VAL A 104 15.43 5.56 9.63
N GLU A 105 15.60 5.41 8.31
CA GLU A 105 16.88 5.65 7.63
C GLU A 105 16.66 6.37 6.30
N GLN A 106 17.74 7.01 5.83
CA GLN A 106 17.79 7.63 4.52
C GLN A 106 18.99 7.09 3.74
N CYS A 107 18.74 6.60 2.53
CA CYS A 107 19.76 6.08 1.63
C CYS A 107 19.46 6.46 0.18
N ARG A 108 20.34 6.06 -0.75
CA ARG A 108 20.06 6.17 -2.18
C ARG A 108 19.14 5.01 -2.59
N VAL A 109 18.35 5.20 -3.66
CA VAL A 109 17.39 4.17 -4.12
C VAL A 109 18.11 2.87 -4.49
N GLU A 110 19.29 2.96 -5.10
CA GLU A 110 20.12 1.81 -5.47
C GLU A 110 20.63 0.98 -4.29
N ASP A 111 20.69 1.58 -3.09
CA ASP A 111 21.13 0.93 -1.85
C ASP A 111 19.97 0.22 -1.11
N LEU A 112 18.72 0.41 -1.56
CA LEU A 112 17.58 -0.34 -1.03
C LEU A 112 17.64 -1.82 -1.44
N GLU A 113 17.02 -2.67 -0.63
CA GLU A 113 16.93 -4.11 -0.89
C GLU A 113 15.48 -4.61 -0.84
N GLY A 114 15.24 -5.77 -1.44
CA GLY A 114 13.98 -6.52 -1.33
C GLY A 114 12.75 -5.79 -1.86
N ALA A 115 11.62 -6.01 -1.18
CA ALA A 115 10.31 -5.50 -1.59
C ALA A 115 10.27 -3.96 -1.58
N LEU A 116 10.91 -3.32 -0.60
CA LEU A 116 10.90 -1.85 -0.50
C LEU A 116 11.54 -1.21 -1.73
N ARG A 117 12.70 -1.71 -2.17
CA ARG A 117 13.32 -1.25 -3.42
C ARG A 117 12.35 -1.34 -4.60
N SER A 118 11.73 -2.50 -4.75
CA SER A 118 10.84 -2.78 -5.89
C SER A 118 9.61 -1.86 -5.87
N ILE A 119 9.06 -1.58 -4.68
CA ILE A 119 7.95 -0.64 -4.50
C ILE A 119 8.38 0.79 -4.86
N VAL A 120 9.56 1.23 -4.40
CA VAL A 120 10.08 2.58 -4.68
C VAL A 120 10.35 2.76 -6.17
N GLU A 121 10.99 1.78 -6.82
CA GLU A 121 11.24 1.78 -8.27
C GLU A 121 9.91 1.84 -9.04
N TYR A 122 8.90 1.03 -8.65
CA TYR A 122 7.56 1.10 -9.25
C TYR A 122 6.96 2.50 -9.15
N VAL A 123 7.04 3.15 -7.98
CA VAL A 123 6.49 4.51 -7.80
C VAL A 123 7.21 5.53 -8.69
N ILE A 124 8.54 5.44 -8.78
CA ILE A 124 9.34 6.34 -9.63
C ILE A 124 8.99 6.16 -11.10
N ASP A 125 8.80 4.92 -11.56
CA ASP A 125 8.61 4.62 -12.98
C ASP A 125 7.15 4.80 -13.43
N ASP A 126 6.18 4.26 -12.68
CA ASP A 126 4.78 4.21 -13.07
C ASP A 126 3.92 5.32 -12.46
N TYR A 127 4.35 5.90 -11.34
CA TYR A 127 3.64 6.94 -10.60
C TYR A 127 4.42 8.25 -10.51
N SER A 128 5.33 8.50 -11.46
CA SER A 128 6.16 9.71 -11.45
C SER A 128 5.35 11.03 -11.44
N PHE A 129 4.09 10.98 -11.89
CA PHE A 129 3.20 12.14 -12.00
C PHE A 129 2.58 12.60 -10.67
N ILE A 130 2.62 11.79 -9.61
CA ILE A 130 2.18 12.18 -8.27
C ILE A 130 3.33 12.63 -7.37
N ILE A 131 4.57 12.45 -7.79
CA ILE A 131 5.74 12.87 -7.03
C ILE A 131 5.84 14.40 -7.10
N PRO A 132 5.80 15.12 -5.97
CA PRO A 132 5.95 16.56 -5.97
C PRO A 132 7.30 16.96 -6.57
N LYS A 133 7.29 17.99 -7.41
CA LYS A 133 8.52 18.54 -7.98
C LYS A 133 9.09 19.57 -7.02
N GLU A 134 10.42 19.61 -6.89
CA GLU A 134 11.07 20.61 -6.04
C GLU A 134 10.64 22.03 -6.43
N GLY A 135 10.00 22.73 -5.48
CA GLY A 135 9.58 24.13 -5.64
C GLY A 135 8.10 24.36 -6.02
N GLU A 136 7.26 23.33 -6.02
CA GLU A 136 5.79 23.43 -6.10
C GLU A 136 5.10 23.36 -4.73
#